data_AF-S1SN06-F1
#
_entry.id   AF-S1SN06-F1
#
_cell.length_a   1.000
_cell.length_b   1.000
_cell.length_c   1.000
_cell.angle_alpha   90.00
_cell.angle_beta   90.00
_cell.angle_gamma   90.00
#
_symmetry.space_group_name_H-M   'P 1'
#
loop_
_entity.id
_entity.type
_entity.pdbx_description
1 polymer ?
#
loop_
_entity_poly.entity_id
_entity_poly.type
_entity_poly.pdbx_seq_one_letter_code
_entity_poly.pdbx_strand_id
1 'polypeptide(L)'
;MAILEKTIDGDDINQLTITKKFDAEAFPSAAGGGAMTVKDEQGSLWTFKYKVKLRNKRVLSGHWVHFVRNNRVRVGDRVAISNNDGWSSEAEYKIELAAMARIFEKYLTTQDKDEGLKIRSGADLLPRVNENLRVMDGKSKKVLVFEYQVSGRETPVIRGKQWKKFISRYNTGDTVTLYTYQGCDAEYEISVR
;
A
#
# COMPACT_ATOMS: atom_id res chain seq x y z
N MET A 1 4.55 -16.97 -0.25
CA MET A 1 3.46 -16.00 0.03
C MET A 1 3.92 -15.05 1.13
N ALA A 2 3.55 -13.76 1.07
CA ALA A 2 3.90 -12.81 2.12
C ALA A 2 3.10 -13.06 3.40
N ILE A 3 3.80 -13.14 4.54
CA ILE A 3 3.23 -13.34 5.87
C ILE A 3 2.59 -12.03 6.35
N LEU A 4 3.33 -10.94 6.16
CA LEU A 4 2.89 -9.57 6.37
C LEU A 4 2.97 -8.82 5.06
N GLU A 5 1.94 -8.03 4.79
CA GLU A 5 1.95 -7.09 3.70
C GLU A 5 1.14 -5.87 4.11
N LYS A 6 1.75 -4.69 4.03
CA LYS A 6 1.15 -3.45 4.52
C LYS A 6 1.60 -2.25 3.68
N THR A 7 0.66 -1.36 3.42
CA THR A 7 0.92 0.00 2.93
C THR A 7 1.28 0.89 4.11
N ILE A 8 2.44 1.54 4.04
CA ILE A 8 3.00 2.37 5.11
C ILE A 8 2.10 3.58 5.36
N ASP A 9 1.61 3.72 6.59
CA ASP A 9 0.91 4.90 7.07
C ASP A 9 1.86 5.86 7.81
N GLY A 10 1.34 7.02 8.27
CA GLY A 10 2.16 8.02 8.96
C GLY A 10 2.75 7.53 10.28
N ASP A 11 2.03 6.67 11.00
CA ASP A 11 2.51 6.11 12.27
C ASP A 11 3.61 5.06 12.04
N ASP A 12 3.59 4.41 10.88
CA ASP A 12 4.53 3.36 10.51
C ASP A 12 5.96 3.85 10.31
N ILE A 13 6.19 5.13 10.04
CA ILE A 13 7.54 5.68 9.79
C ILE A 13 8.50 5.43 10.96
N ASN A 14 7.98 5.46 12.19
CA ASN A 14 8.80 5.25 13.39
C ASN A 14 8.75 3.80 13.89
N GLN A 15 7.63 3.11 13.68
CA GLN A 15 7.43 1.72 14.09
C GLN A 15 6.36 1.09 13.20
N LEU A 16 6.66 -0.01 12.51
CA LEU A 16 5.67 -0.67 11.67
C LEU A 16 4.59 -1.31 12.53
N THR A 17 3.35 -0.83 12.42
CA THR A 17 2.20 -1.43 13.10
C THR A 17 1.70 -2.62 12.30
N ILE A 18 1.72 -3.80 12.92
CA ILE A 18 1.15 -5.03 12.37
C ILE A 18 -0.27 -5.17 12.90
N THR A 19 -1.25 -4.84 12.06
CA THR A 19 -2.68 -5.09 12.31
C THR A 19 -3.18 -6.12 11.31
N LYS A 20 -3.16 -7.41 11.69
CA LYS A 20 -3.98 -8.43 11.02
C LYS A 20 -5.07 -8.88 11.98
N LYS A 21 -6.31 -8.93 11.47
CA LYS A 21 -7.35 -9.81 12.01
C LYS A 21 -6.91 -11.23 11.68
N PHE A 22 -6.80 -12.14 12.65
CA PHE A 22 -7.12 -13.58 12.58
C PHE A 22 -6.40 -14.40 13.65
N ASP A 23 -7.16 -15.32 14.23
CA ASP A 23 -6.92 -16.22 15.36
C ASP A 23 -6.00 -17.42 15.07
N ALA A 24 -5.22 -17.40 13.99
CA ALA A 24 -4.36 -18.54 13.62
C ALA A 24 -2.92 -18.07 13.40
N GLU A 25 -2.14 -18.31 14.45
CA GLU A 25 -0.69 -18.18 14.59
C GLU A 25 -0.05 -16.79 14.41
N ALA A 26 0.61 -16.39 15.48
CA ALA A 26 1.21 -15.10 15.72
C ALA A 26 2.43 -14.88 14.82
N PHE A 27 2.37 -13.96 13.85
CA PHE A 27 3.59 -13.40 13.25
C PHE A 27 4.00 -12.12 13.97
N PRO A 28 5.26 -12.00 14.42
CA PRO A 28 6.19 -13.10 14.71
C PRO A 28 5.72 -13.96 15.90
N SER A 29 6.17 -15.21 15.92
CA SER A 29 5.77 -16.22 16.92
C SER A 29 6.64 -16.11 18.15
N ALA A 30 6.34 -15.14 19.02
CA ALA A 30 6.72 -15.25 20.42
C ALA A 30 5.77 -14.46 21.31
N ALA A 31 5.31 -15.11 22.38
CA ALA A 31 4.65 -14.45 23.48
C ALA A 31 5.67 -13.55 24.20
N GLY A 32 5.46 -12.23 24.18
CA GLY A 32 6.22 -11.28 25.00
C GLY A 32 7.18 -10.34 24.26
N GLY A 33 7.44 -10.56 22.97
CA GLY A 33 8.38 -9.75 22.18
C GLY A 33 9.73 -10.44 21.97
N GLY A 34 10.54 -9.87 21.08
CA GLY A 34 11.81 -10.47 20.67
C GLY A 34 12.45 -9.69 19.53
N ALA A 35 13.37 -10.34 18.81
CA ALA A 35 13.96 -9.81 17.61
C ALA A 35 13.80 -10.81 16.45
N MET A 36 13.68 -10.28 15.24
CA MET A 36 13.73 -11.07 14.00
C MET A 36 14.80 -10.47 13.11
N THR A 37 15.46 -11.31 12.32
CA THR A 37 16.40 -10.86 11.29
C THR A 37 15.75 -11.01 9.92
N VAL A 38 15.74 -9.93 9.16
CA VAL A 38 15.22 -9.89 7.81
C VAL A 38 16.32 -9.50 6.83
N LYS A 39 16.27 -10.03 5.60
CA LYS A 39 17.16 -9.66 4.51
C LYS A 39 16.39 -8.87 3.46
N ASP A 40 16.91 -7.72 3.05
CA ASP A 40 16.32 -6.94 1.96
C ASP A 40 16.76 -7.45 0.57
N GLU A 41 16.20 -6.86 -0.48
CA GLU A 41 16.50 -7.23 -1.87
C GLU A 41 17.92 -6.88 -2.30
N GLN A 42 18.57 -5.95 -1.62
CA GLN A 42 19.97 -5.59 -1.83
C GLN A 42 20.93 -6.52 -1.06
N GLY A 43 20.38 -7.47 -0.28
CA GLY A 43 21.13 -8.42 0.52
C GLY A 43 21.55 -7.91 1.90
N SER A 44 21.10 -6.72 2.31
CA SER A 44 21.40 -6.16 3.62
C SER A 44 20.56 -6.83 4.71
N LEU A 45 21.16 -7.03 5.88
CA LEU A 45 20.52 -7.64 7.03
C LEU A 45 19.99 -6.57 7.99
N TRP A 46 18.75 -6.75 8.45
CA TRP A 46 18.08 -5.85 9.37
C TRP A 46 17.49 -6.62 10.54
N THR A 47 17.81 -6.19 11.76
CA THR A 47 17.27 -6.80 12.97
C THR A 47 16.13 -5.94 13.52
N PHE A 48 14.91 -6.42 13.37
CA PHE A 48 13.72 -5.74 13.88
C PHE A 48 13.32 -6.31 15.24
N LYS A 49 13.14 -5.41 16.21
CA LYS A 49 12.58 -5.75 17.51
C LYS A 49 11.06 -5.74 17.40
N TYR A 50 10.41 -6.82 17.79
CA TYR A 50 8.96 -6.88 17.84
C TYR A 50 8.46 -6.89 19.28
N LYS A 51 7.30 -6.26 19.50
CA LYS A 51 6.63 -6.26 20.80
C LYS A 51 5.12 -6.22 20.63
N VAL A 52 4.42 -6.85 21.56
CA VAL A 52 2.97 -6.74 21.70
C VAL A 52 2.68 -5.59 22.67
N LYS A 53 2.04 -4.52 22.19
CA LYS A 53 1.54 -3.43 23.04
C LYS A 53 0.12 -3.75 23.56
N LEU A 54 -0.36 -2.89 24.47
CA LEU A 54 -1.74 -2.86 24.95
C LEU A 54 -2.75 -3.06 23.79
N ARG A 55 -3.83 -3.80 24.07
CA ARG A 55 -4.88 -4.18 23.09
C ARG A 55 -4.37 -5.02 21.91
N ASN A 56 -3.37 -5.88 22.13
CA ASN A 56 -2.79 -6.78 21.12
C ASN A 56 -2.20 -6.08 19.89
N LYS A 57 -1.90 -4.77 19.98
CA LYS A 57 -1.26 -4.02 18.89
C LYS A 57 0.20 -4.43 18.79
N ARG A 58 0.57 -5.14 17.72
CA ARG A 58 1.95 -5.56 17.48
C ARG A 58 2.69 -4.50 16.70
N VAL A 59 3.94 -4.27 17.06
CA VAL A 59 4.80 -3.33 16.32
C VAL A 59 6.19 -3.92 16.07
N LEU A 60 6.76 -3.61 14.91
CA LEU A 60 8.19 -3.76 14.64
C LEU A 60 8.89 -2.43 14.89
N SER A 61 10.07 -2.50 15.47
CA SER A 61 10.88 -1.38 15.93
C SER A 61 12.36 -1.76 15.89
N GLY A 62 13.25 -0.99 16.53
CA GLY A 62 14.70 -1.23 16.46
C GLY A 62 15.26 -0.70 15.15
N HIS A 63 15.82 -1.57 14.30
CA HIS A 63 16.40 -1.13 13.03
C HIS A 63 15.36 -0.64 12.01
N TRP A 64 14.06 -0.75 12.30
CA TRP A 64 13.00 -0.25 11.42
C TRP A 64 13.20 1.21 10.99
N VAL A 65 13.50 2.12 11.92
CA VAL A 65 13.75 3.54 11.57
C VAL A 65 14.96 3.70 10.65
N HIS A 66 15.99 2.88 10.83
CA HIS A 66 17.19 2.90 9.99
C HIS A 66 16.88 2.34 8.60
N PHE A 67 16.09 1.27 8.54
CA PHE A 67 15.58 0.70 7.30
C PHE A 67 14.77 1.72 6.51
N VAL A 68 13.84 2.43 7.15
CA VAL A 68 13.03 3.50 6.54
C VAL A 68 13.92 4.61 5.99
N ARG A 69 14.91 5.06 6.75
CA ARG A 69 15.83 6.13 6.32
C ARG A 69 16.74 5.70 5.17
N ASN A 70 17.37 4.53 5.27
CA ASN A 70 18.31 4.04 4.27
C ASN A 70 17.61 3.72 2.95
N ASN A 71 16.43 3.11 3.01
CA ASN A 71 15.64 2.78 1.83
C ASN A 71 14.68 3.91 1.39
N ARG A 72 14.73 5.08 2.05
CA ARG A 72 13.91 6.27 1.76
C ARG A 72 12.41 5.96 1.70
N VAL A 73 11.95 5.06 2.55
CA VAL A 73 10.55 4.61 2.60
C VAL A 73 9.64 5.78 2.95
N ARG A 74 8.53 5.90 2.21
CA ARG A 74 7.55 6.98 2.35
C ARG A 74 6.18 6.42 2.73
N VAL A 75 5.35 7.31 3.26
CA VAL A 75 3.91 7.03 3.42
C VAL A 75 3.33 6.70 2.03
N GLY A 76 2.62 5.59 1.94
CA GLY A 76 2.08 5.06 0.69
C GLY A 76 2.90 3.91 0.11
N ASP A 77 4.21 3.80 0.40
CA ASP A 77 5.01 2.65 -0.03
C ASP A 77 4.49 1.35 0.58
N ARG A 78 4.76 0.22 -0.08
CA ARG A 78 4.35 -1.08 0.42
C ARG A 78 5.54 -1.86 0.92
N VAL A 79 5.37 -2.45 2.10
CA VAL A 79 6.31 -3.39 2.69
C VAL A 79 5.68 -4.78 2.71
N ALA A 80 6.43 -5.78 2.25
CA ALA A 80 6.08 -7.18 2.35
C ALA A 80 7.17 -7.93 3.12
N ILE A 81 6.78 -8.82 4.03
CA ILE A 81 7.68 -9.73 4.74
C ILE A 81 7.21 -11.16 4.51
N SER A 82 8.12 -12.01 4.08
CA SER A 82 7.90 -13.43 3.75
C SER A 82 8.96 -14.30 4.43
N ASN A 83 8.70 -15.61 4.52
CA ASN A 83 9.73 -16.55 4.93
C ASN A 83 10.90 -16.48 3.96
N ASN A 84 12.12 -16.56 4.49
CA ASN A 84 13.28 -16.75 3.64
C ASN A 84 13.39 -18.23 3.28
N ASP A 85 12.65 -18.67 2.25
CA ASP A 85 12.64 -20.06 1.78
C ASP A 85 13.96 -20.45 1.05
N GLY A 86 14.96 -19.56 1.01
CA GLY A 86 16.28 -19.82 0.44
C GLY A 86 17.18 -20.62 1.38
N TRP A 87 18.19 -21.30 0.82
CA TRP A 87 19.17 -22.13 1.55
C TRP A 87 20.16 -21.32 2.42
N SER A 88 19.98 -20.01 2.52
CA SER A 88 20.88 -19.09 3.22
C SER A 88 20.41 -18.89 4.66
N SER A 89 21.19 -19.38 5.63
CA SER A 89 20.91 -19.30 7.07
C SER A 89 21.05 -17.91 7.70
N GLU A 90 21.42 -16.88 6.93
CA GLU A 90 21.74 -15.54 7.44
C GLU A 90 20.54 -14.75 7.98
N ALA A 91 19.32 -15.06 7.52
CA ALA A 91 18.10 -14.38 7.95
C ALA A 91 16.90 -15.32 7.93
N GLU A 92 16.01 -15.14 8.91
CA GLU A 92 14.76 -15.89 9.04
C GLU A 92 13.74 -15.47 7.98
N TYR A 93 13.73 -14.18 7.62
CA TYR A 93 12.74 -13.59 6.73
C TYR A 93 13.38 -12.76 5.62
N LYS A 94 12.61 -12.54 4.56
CA LYS A 94 12.90 -11.55 3.52
C LYS A 94 11.97 -10.35 3.70
N ILE A 95 12.48 -9.14 3.48
CA ILE A 95 11.68 -7.92 3.37
C ILE A 95 11.81 -7.34 1.95
N GLU A 96 10.68 -6.95 1.38
CA GLU A 96 10.59 -6.35 0.05
C GLU A 96 9.89 -4.99 0.17
N LEU A 97 10.40 -4.02 -0.58
CA LEU A 97 9.84 -2.68 -0.66
C LEU A 97 9.38 -2.41 -2.09
N ALA A 98 8.08 -2.21 -2.26
CA ALA A 98 7.55 -1.66 -3.49
C ALA A 98 7.32 -0.17 -3.28
N ALA A 99 8.15 0.65 -3.91
CA ALA A 99 7.93 2.10 -3.96
C ALA A 99 6.60 2.36 -4.69
N MET A 100 5.68 3.04 -4.01
CA MET A 100 4.38 3.40 -4.57
C MET A 100 4.32 4.91 -4.67
N ALA A 101 4.55 5.42 -5.88
CA ALA A 101 4.44 6.84 -6.15
C ALA A 101 2.97 7.25 -6.02
N ARG A 102 2.68 8.15 -5.08
CA ARG A 102 1.36 8.78 -4.98
C ARG A 102 1.14 9.63 -6.22
N ILE A 103 0.13 9.26 -7.01
CA ILE A 103 -0.26 9.96 -8.23
C ILE A 103 -1.04 11.21 -7.84
N PHE A 104 -2.12 11.06 -7.06
CA PHE A 104 -2.87 12.19 -6.54
C PHE A 104 -3.54 11.85 -5.21
N GLU A 105 -3.94 12.90 -4.50
CA GLU A 105 -4.81 12.85 -3.33
C GLU A 105 -5.79 14.01 -3.40
N LYS A 106 -7.09 13.75 -3.19
CA LYS A 106 -8.11 14.79 -3.14
C LYS A 106 -9.32 14.38 -2.32
N TYR A 107 -10.04 15.38 -1.82
CA TYR A 107 -11.36 15.18 -1.23
C TYR A 107 -12.39 14.83 -2.31
N LEU A 108 -13.19 13.82 -2.03
CA LEU A 108 -14.26 13.37 -2.90
C LEU A 108 -15.38 14.42 -2.92
N THR A 109 -15.77 14.87 -4.10
CA THR A 109 -16.90 15.79 -4.29
C THR A 109 -18.12 15.06 -4.87
N THR A 110 -19.31 15.67 -4.76
CA THR A 110 -20.51 15.16 -5.45
C THR A 110 -20.30 15.06 -6.96
N GLN A 111 -19.61 16.06 -7.54
CA GLN A 111 -19.26 16.05 -8.97
C GLN A 111 -18.40 14.83 -9.35
N ASP A 112 -17.42 14.46 -8.51
CA ASP A 112 -16.57 13.29 -8.78
C ASP A 112 -17.37 11.97 -8.79
N LYS A 113 -18.45 11.90 -8.00
CA LYS A 113 -19.35 10.73 -7.97
C LYS A 113 -20.24 10.68 -9.21
N ASP A 114 -20.73 11.83 -9.67
CA ASP A 114 -21.71 11.91 -10.76
C ASP A 114 -21.07 11.90 -12.15
N GLU A 115 -20.01 12.70 -12.34
CA GLU A 115 -19.33 12.92 -13.62
C GLU A 115 -18.05 12.09 -13.77
N GLY A 116 -17.45 11.64 -12.66
CA GLY A 116 -16.16 10.98 -12.64
C GLY A 116 -15.05 11.83 -12.01
N LEU A 117 -14.00 11.15 -11.57
CA LEU A 117 -12.89 11.75 -10.83
C LEU A 117 -11.92 12.45 -11.80
N LYS A 118 -11.94 13.79 -11.80
CA LYS A 118 -11.00 14.60 -12.58
C LYS A 118 -9.64 14.69 -11.89
N ILE A 119 -8.58 14.35 -12.62
CA ILE A 119 -7.20 14.28 -12.11
C ILE A 119 -6.43 15.50 -12.61
N ARG A 120 -6.15 16.43 -11.70
CA ARG A 120 -5.46 17.70 -12.02
C ARG A 120 -3.95 17.67 -11.81
N SER A 121 -3.48 16.78 -10.94
CA SER A 121 -2.08 16.63 -10.55
C SER A 121 -1.67 15.16 -10.69
N GLY A 122 -0.40 14.91 -11.05
CA GLY A 122 0.13 13.56 -11.23
C GLY A 122 -0.34 12.84 -12.49
N ALA A 123 -0.98 13.55 -13.42
CA ALA A 123 -1.44 12.99 -14.69
C ALA A 123 -0.28 12.46 -15.57
N ASP A 124 0.95 12.91 -15.33
CA ASP A 124 2.17 12.44 -15.95
C ASP A 124 2.53 10.98 -15.59
N LEU A 125 2.02 10.48 -14.47
CA LEU A 125 2.16 9.09 -14.00
C LEU A 125 1.02 8.17 -14.45
N LEU A 126 0.07 8.69 -15.23
CA LEU A 126 -1.04 7.94 -15.78
C LEU A 126 -0.87 7.76 -17.29
N PRO A 127 -1.62 6.83 -17.91
CA PRO A 127 -1.54 6.67 -19.33
C PRO A 127 -1.98 7.92 -20.08
N ARG A 128 -1.40 8.12 -21.26
CA ARG A 128 -1.65 9.31 -22.11
C ARG A 128 -2.76 9.09 -23.13
N VAL A 129 -3.34 7.90 -23.16
CA VAL A 129 -4.39 7.50 -24.10
C VAL A 129 -5.65 7.06 -23.36
N ASN A 130 -6.77 7.00 -24.08
CA ASN A 130 -7.99 6.43 -23.55
C ASN A 130 -7.81 4.92 -23.37
N GLU A 131 -7.93 4.44 -22.14
CA GLU A 131 -7.85 3.02 -21.82
C GLU A 131 -8.55 2.72 -20.50
N ASN A 132 -8.57 1.45 -20.11
CA ASN A 132 -9.12 1.06 -18.81
C ASN A 132 -7.99 0.96 -17.80
N LEU A 133 -8.12 1.63 -16.65
CA LEU A 133 -7.18 1.48 -15.55
C LEU A 133 -7.53 0.23 -14.75
N ARG A 134 -6.55 -0.66 -14.60
CA ARG A 134 -6.62 -1.80 -13.66
C ARG A 134 -6.09 -1.33 -12.31
N VAL A 135 -7.00 -1.17 -11.35
CA VAL A 135 -6.74 -0.55 -10.05
C VAL A 135 -7.06 -1.54 -8.93
N MET A 136 -6.10 -1.83 -8.08
CA MET A 136 -6.29 -2.59 -6.86
C MET A 136 -7.06 -1.74 -5.82
N ASP A 137 -8.16 -2.26 -5.27
CA ASP A 137 -8.80 -1.66 -4.10
C ASP A 137 -7.95 -1.95 -2.86
N GLY A 138 -7.37 -0.90 -2.27
CA GLY A 138 -6.50 -1.01 -1.10
C GLY A 138 -7.19 -1.66 0.11
N LYS A 139 -8.53 -1.57 0.20
CA LYS A 139 -9.32 -2.14 1.31
C LYS A 139 -9.71 -3.60 1.06
N SER A 140 -10.29 -3.91 -0.11
CA SER A 140 -10.77 -5.27 -0.41
C SER A 140 -9.76 -6.18 -1.10
N LYS A 141 -8.62 -5.61 -1.55
CA LYS A 141 -7.60 -6.29 -2.35
C LYS A 141 -8.16 -6.97 -3.60
N LYS A 142 -9.23 -6.41 -4.16
CA LYS A 142 -9.81 -6.81 -5.45
C LYS A 142 -9.34 -5.87 -6.54
N VAL A 143 -9.09 -6.41 -7.73
CA VAL A 143 -8.83 -5.62 -8.93
C VAL A 143 -10.15 -5.05 -9.44
N LEU A 144 -10.17 -3.74 -9.62
CA LEU A 144 -11.22 -2.96 -10.25
C LEU A 144 -10.73 -2.49 -11.61
N VAL A 145 -11.65 -2.40 -12.57
CA VAL A 145 -11.35 -1.89 -13.91
C VAL A 145 -12.21 -0.65 -14.11
N PHE A 146 -11.57 0.51 -14.19
CA PHE A 146 -12.25 1.77 -14.40
C PHE A 146 -12.02 2.29 -15.82
N GLU A 147 -13.06 2.90 -16.39
CA GLU A 147 -12.91 3.61 -17.65
C GLU A 147 -12.08 4.86 -17.39
N TYR A 148 -11.02 5.07 -18.18
CA TYR A 148 -10.17 6.22 -18.07
C TYR A 148 -10.06 6.95 -19.42
N GLN A 149 -10.25 8.26 -19.35
CA GLN A 149 -10.30 9.10 -20.53
C GLN A 149 -9.34 10.27 -20.42
N VAL A 150 -8.58 10.46 -21.48
CA VAL A 150 -7.69 11.58 -21.75
C VAL A 150 -8.21 12.27 -23.00
N SER A 151 -8.85 13.43 -22.84
CA SER A 151 -9.48 14.16 -23.95
C SER A 151 -8.67 15.41 -24.27
N GLY A 152 -7.60 15.29 -25.05
CA GLY A 152 -6.84 16.43 -25.57
C GLY A 152 -6.42 17.47 -24.51
N ARG A 153 -7.12 18.62 -24.49
CA ARG A 153 -6.89 19.73 -23.52
C ARG A 153 -7.62 19.55 -22.18
N GLU A 154 -8.47 18.54 -22.05
CA GLU A 154 -9.21 18.25 -20.83
C GLU A 154 -8.37 17.41 -19.86
N THR A 155 -8.56 17.69 -18.57
CA THR A 155 -7.97 16.88 -17.49
C THR A 155 -8.41 15.42 -17.59
N PRO A 156 -7.49 14.45 -17.38
CA PRO A 156 -7.85 13.05 -17.35
C PRO A 156 -8.93 12.73 -16.33
N VAL A 157 -9.81 11.77 -16.67
CA VAL A 157 -10.97 11.42 -15.84
C VAL A 157 -11.09 9.91 -15.66
N ILE A 158 -11.22 9.46 -14.41
CA ILE A 158 -11.66 8.10 -14.07
C ILE A 158 -13.18 8.10 -13.94
N ARG A 159 -13.87 7.26 -14.70
CA ARG A 159 -15.33 7.24 -14.75
C ARG A 159 -15.89 5.85 -15.07
N GLY A 160 -17.17 5.82 -15.46
CA GLY A 160 -17.84 4.60 -15.88
C GLY A 160 -18.66 3.93 -14.76
N LYS A 161 -19.33 2.84 -15.12
CA LYS A 161 -20.26 2.14 -14.21
C LYS A 161 -19.54 1.58 -12.97
N GLN A 162 -18.33 1.03 -13.14
CA GLN A 162 -17.55 0.49 -12.04
C GLN A 162 -17.08 1.57 -11.07
N TRP A 163 -16.67 2.74 -11.59
CA TRP A 163 -16.33 3.89 -10.76
C TRP A 163 -17.52 4.31 -9.90
N LYS A 164 -18.70 4.52 -10.51
CA LYS A 164 -19.93 4.90 -9.78
C LYS A 164 -20.29 3.89 -8.69
N LYS A 165 -20.18 2.59 -9.00
CA LYS A 165 -20.45 1.51 -8.03
C LYS A 165 -19.43 1.45 -6.89
N PHE A 166 -18.16 1.72 -7.18
CA PHE A 166 -17.11 1.76 -6.18
C PHE A 166 -17.29 2.96 -5.25
N ILE A 167 -17.45 4.15 -5.83
CA ILE A 167 -17.44 5.42 -5.10
C ILE A 167 -18.75 5.73 -4.36
N SER A 168 -19.87 5.08 -4.74
CA SER A 168 -21.16 5.24 -4.05
C SER A 168 -21.12 4.82 -2.58
N ARG A 169 -20.13 3.99 -2.20
CA ARG A 169 -19.93 3.49 -0.83
C ARG A 169 -19.25 4.48 0.11
N TYR A 170 -18.76 5.60 -0.43
CA TYR A 170 -17.98 6.60 0.29
C TYR A 170 -18.72 7.94 0.33
N ASN A 171 -18.43 8.75 1.34
CA ASN A 171 -19.09 10.02 1.57
C ASN A 171 -18.35 11.15 0.84
N THR A 172 -19.09 12.20 0.47
CA THR A 172 -18.47 13.45 0.05
C THR A 172 -17.63 13.98 1.21
N GLY A 173 -16.39 14.38 0.93
CA GLY A 173 -15.39 14.75 1.93
C GLY A 173 -14.41 13.64 2.30
N ASP A 174 -14.68 12.37 1.96
CA ASP A 174 -13.70 11.29 2.12
C ASP A 174 -12.47 11.57 1.22
N THR A 175 -11.28 11.17 1.67
CA THR A 175 -10.03 11.39 0.93
C THR A 175 -9.78 10.22 0.00
N VAL A 176 -9.69 10.49 -1.30
CA VAL A 176 -9.32 9.51 -2.33
C VAL A 176 -7.85 9.71 -2.70
N THR A 177 -7.08 8.63 -2.60
CA THR A 177 -5.66 8.61 -2.98
C THR A 177 -5.41 7.50 -3.99
N LEU A 178 -4.72 7.82 -5.08
CA LEU A 178 -4.27 6.85 -6.09
C LEU A 178 -2.75 6.77 -6.08
N TYR A 179 -2.22 5.56 -6.17
CA TYR A 179 -0.80 5.26 -6.19
C TYR A 179 -0.44 4.41 -7.42
N THR A 180 0.80 4.52 -7.90
CA THR A 180 1.39 3.49 -8.76
C THR A 180 1.52 2.19 -7.97
N TYR A 181 1.29 1.05 -8.62
CA TYR A 181 1.31 -0.27 -7.99
C TYR A 181 1.95 -1.27 -8.94
N GLN A 182 2.95 -2.00 -8.46
CA GLN A 182 3.63 -3.02 -9.26
C GLN A 182 3.07 -4.41 -8.93
N GLY A 183 1.82 -4.68 -9.33
CA GLY A 183 1.20 -5.99 -9.21
C GLY A 183 1.06 -6.69 -10.55
N CYS A 184 0.99 -8.02 -10.55
CA CYS A 184 0.78 -8.79 -11.79
C CYS A 184 -0.56 -8.45 -12.48
N ASP A 185 -1.57 -8.05 -11.71
CA ASP A 185 -2.94 -7.84 -12.21
C ASP A 185 -3.47 -6.40 -12.11
N ALA A 186 -2.68 -5.48 -11.58
CA ALA A 186 -3.03 -4.08 -11.45
C ALA A 186 -1.77 -3.22 -11.50
N GLU A 187 -1.91 -2.04 -12.07
CA GLU A 187 -0.83 -1.05 -12.19
C GLU A 187 -0.98 0.11 -11.19
N TYR A 188 -2.15 0.17 -10.55
CA TYR A 188 -2.49 1.22 -9.59
C TYR A 188 -3.15 0.63 -8.35
N GLU A 189 -3.05 1.33 -7.21
CA GLU A 189 -3.85 1.04 -6.02
C GLU A 189 -4.64 2.30 -5.65
N ILE A 190 -5.92 2.14 -5.34
CA ILE A 190 -6.79 3.20 -4.83
C ILE A 190 -7.15 2.97 -3.37
N SER A 191 -7.02 4.01 -2.56
CA SER A 191 -7.44 4.03 -1.16
C SER A 191 -8.42 5.17 -0.94
N VAL A 192 -9.49 4.92 -0.17
CA VAL A 192 -10.44 5.95 0.25
C VAL A 192 -10.56 5.89 1.77
N ARG A 193 -10.40 7.03 2.44
CA ARG A 193 -10.33 7.16 3.90
C ARG A 193 -11.24 8.26 4.42
#